data_AF-A0A0U0W5T2-F1
#
_entry.id   AF-A0A0U0W5T2-F1
#
_cell.length_a   1.000
_cell.length_b   1.000
_cell.length_c   1.000
_cell.angle_alpha   90.00
_cell.angle_beta   90.00
_cell.angle_gamma   90.00
#
_symmetry.space_group_name_H-M   'P 1'
#
loop_
_entity.id
_entity.type
_entity.pdbx_description
1 polymer ?
#
loop_
_entity_poly.entity_id
_entity_poly.type
_entity_poly.pdbx_seq_one_letter_code
_entity_poly.pdbx_strand_id
1 'polypeptide(L)'
;MALNWGVAENPQEQDFSGTDLWLIARDARLFDLGALVGAQVKSGSSWFASPERDDQGAIVGWWHPDTKDHFESWAKHRVPHILVLHDPDTGIRTGCA
;
A
#
# COMPACT_ATOMS: atom_id res chain seq x y z
N MET A 1 4.88 -10.06 9.02
CA MET A 1 5.44 -10.45 7.71
C MET A 1 5.93 -9.19 7.02
N ALA A 2 7.21 -9.09 6.67
CA ALA A 2 7.79 -7.92 6.02
C ALA A 2 8.09 -8.24 4.55
N LEU A 3 7.84 -7.29 3.64
CA LEU A 3 8.04 -7.48 2.20
C LEU A 3 9.52 -7.49 1.79
N ASN A 4 10.42 -6.94 2.61
CA ASN A 4 11.88 -6.84 2.37
C ASN A 4 12.26 -6.12 1.07
N TRP A 5 11.38 -5.29 0.53
CA TRP A 5 11.61 -4.48 -0.67
C TRP A 5 12.41 -3.22 -0.34
N GLY A 6 13.09 -2.65 -1.34
CA GLY A 6 13.76 -1.36 -1.17
C GLY A 6 12.72 -0.25 -1.05
N VAL A 7 12.96 0.74 -0.19
CA VAL A 7 12.04 1.85 0.04
C VAL A 7 12.79 3.16 -0.16
N ALA A 8 12.19 4.07 -0.94
CA ALA A 8 12.57 5.46 -1.02
C ALA A 8 11.35 6.32 -0.68
N GLU A 9 11.52 7.25 0.25
CA GLU A 9 10.48 8.22 0.58
C GLU A 9 10.30 9.18 -0.60
N ASN A 10 9.05 9.48 -0.95
CA ASN A 10 8.76 10.55 -1.89
C ASN A 10 8.85 11.89 -1.13
N PRO A 11 9.66 12.88 -1.58
CA PRO A 11 9.69 14.18 -0.92
C PRO A 11 8.28 14.78 -0.87
N GLN A 12 7.82 15.18 0.32
CA GLN A 12 6.45 15.70 0.54
C GLN A 12 6.07 16.86 -0.40
N GLU A 13 7.06 17.60 -0.90
CA GLU A 13 6.90 18.71 -1.84
C GLU A 13 6.37 18.28 -3.23
N GLN A 14 6.34 16.97 -3.52
CA GLN A 14 5.93 16.37 -4.79
C GLN A 14 4.71 15.43 -4.69
N ASP A 15 3.99 15.42 -3.57
CA ASP A 15 2.89 14.47 -3.29
C ASP A 15 1.56 14.78 -4.02
N PHE A 16 1.63 15.37 -5.20
CA PHE A 16 0.44 15.70 -6.00
C PHE A 16 -0.24 14.47 -6.62
N SER A 17 0.44 13.31 -6.65
CA SER A 17 -0.08 12.04 -7.20
C SER A 17 -0.67 11.10 -6.15
N GLY A 18 -0.52 11.41 -4.86
CA GLY A 18 -0.93 10.53 -3.77
C GLY A 18 -0.01 9.31 -3.64
N THR A 19 1.30 9.50 -3.75
CA THR A 19 2.29 8.42 -3.67
C THR A 19 3.23 8.74 -2.51
N ASP A 20 3.07 8.06 -1.39
CA ASP A 20 3.85 8.29 -0.17
C ASP A 20 5.26 7.67 -0.29
N LEU A 21 5.35 6.48 -0.89
CA LEU A 21 6.59 5.70 -0.96
C LEU A 21 6.83 5.15 -2.37
N TRP A 22 8.10 5.14 -2.77
CA TRP A 22 8.59 4.39 -3.91
C TRP A 22 9.23 3.09 -3.45
N LEU A 23 8.74 1.98 -3.98
CA LEU A 23 9.20 0.64 -3.64
C LEU A 23 9.95 0.02 -4.81
N ILE A 24 11.09 -0.58 -4.50
CA ILE A 24 11.89 -1.36 -5.42
C ILE A 24 11.55 -2.83 -5.15
N ALA A 25 10.76 -3.43 -6.04
CA ALA A 25 10.28 -4.79 -5.85
C ALA A 25 11.44 -5.80 -5.90
N ARG A 26 11.43 -6.73 -4.94
CA ARG A 26 12.43 -7.79 -4.84
C ARG A 26 11.80 -9.17 -4.83
N ASP A 27 12.53 -10.13 -5.38
CA ASP A 27 12.16 -11.55 -5.30
C ASP A 27 12.44 -12.15 -3.90
N ALA A 28 12.08 -13.41 -3.71
CA ALA A 28 12.31 -14.13 -2.45
C ALA A 28 13.79 -14.27 -2.06
N ARG A 29 14.73 -14.07 -3.01
CA ARG A 29 16.18 -14.07 -2.80
C ARG A 29 16.72 -12.66 -2.53
N LEU A 30 15.83 -11.66 -2.46
CA LEU A 30 16.12 -10.24 -2.30
C LEU A 30 16.81 -9.60 -3.51
N PHE A 31 16.75 -10.23 -4.68
CA PHE A 31 17.22 -9.61 -5.91
C PHE A 31 16.22 -8.59 -6.42
N ASP A 32 16.74 -7.44 -6.85
CA ASP A 32 15.97 -6.39 -7.50
C ASP A 32 15.42 -6.90 -8.84
N LEU A 33 14.11 -6.71 -9.04
CA LEU A 33 13.41 -7.09 -10.26
C LEU A 33 13.42 -5.99 -11.34
N GLY A 34 14.05 -4.85 -11.07
CA GLY A 34 14.03 -3.65 -11.91
C GLY A 34 12.65 -2.99 -11.97
N ALA A 35 11.75 -3.36 -11.06
CA ALA A 35 10.36 -2.90 -11.04
C ALA A 35 10.16 -1.87 -9.93
N LEU A 36 9.80 -0.65 -10.35
CA LEU A 36 9.36 0.42 -9.47
C LEU A 36 7.87 0.27 -9.20
N VAL A 37 7.47 0.41 -7.94
CA VAL A 37 6.08 0.35 -7.49
C VAL A 37 5.80 1.56 -6.60
N GLY A 38 4.72 2.29 -6.86
CA GLY A 38 4.24 3.33 -5.95
C GLY A 38 3.45 2.72 -4.81
N ALA A 39 3.53 3.28 -3.61
CA ALA A 39 2.69 2.89 -2.49
C ALA A 39 2.02 4.10 -1.86
N GLN A 40 0.73 3.98 -1.60
CA GLN A 40 -0.03 4.92 -0.78
C GLN A 40 -0.44 4.25 0.52
N VAL A 41 -0.18 4.92 1.64
CA VAL A 41 -0.48 4.45 2.98
C VAL A 41 -1.68 5.20 3.52
N LYS A 42 -2.73 4.46 3.91
CA LYS A 42 -3.88 5.00 4.63
C LYS A 42 -3.86 4.45 6.05
N SER A 43 -3.61 5.34 7.01
CA SER A 43 -3.59 4.99 8.42
C SER A 43 -4.91 5.36 9.11
N GLY A 44 -5.43 4.46 9.95
CA GLY A 44 -6.62 4.68 10.77
C GLY A 44 -7.68 3.58 10.61
N SER A 45 -8.41 3.31 11.68
CA SER A 45 -9.42 2.24 11.75
C SER A 45 -10.62 2.45 10.82
N SER A 46 -10.91 3.69 10.40
CA SER A 46 -12.00 4.00 9.48
C SER A 46 -11.86 3.32 8.11
N TRP A 47 -10.62 3.06 7.66
CA TRP A 47 -10.36 2.36 6.40
C TRP A 47 -10.74 0.88 6.42
N PHE A 48 -10.98 0.32 7.60
CA PHE A 48 -11.35 -1.08 7.81
C PHE A 48 -12.88 -1.27 7.99
N ALA A 49 -13.67 -0.21 7.80
CA ALA A 49 -15.13 -0.23 8.00
C ALA A 49 -15.90 -1.10 7.00
N SER A 50 -15.30 -1.45 5.86
CA SER A 50 -15.95 -2.19 4.76
C SER A 50 -15.20 -3.50 4.44
N PRO A 51 -15.27 -4.54 5.30
CA PRO A 51 -14.58 -5.81 5.05
C PRO A 51 -15.26 -6.61 3.93
N GLU A 52 -14.45 -7.20 3.07
CA GLU A 52 -14.87 -8.25 2.14
C GLU A 52 -14.77 -9.60 2.85
N ARG A 53 -15.81 -10.43 2.70
CA ARG A 53 -15.89 -11.74 3.35
C ARG A 53 -16.08 -12.84 2.31
N ASP A 54 -15.48 -14.00 2.56
CA ASP A 54 -15.73 -15.22 1.79
C ASP A 54 -17.07 -15.87 2.16
N ASP A 55 -17.40 -16.97 1.47
CA ASP A 55 -18.63 -17.75 1.69
C ASP A 55 -18.72 -18.33 3.12
N GLN A 56 -17.58 -18.45 3.81
CA GLN A 56 -17.48 -18.92 5.19
C GLN A 56 -17.57 -17.77 6.22
N GLY A 57 -17.65 -16.52 5.76
CA GLY A 57 -17.74 -15.32 6.59
C GLY A 57 -16.39 -14.81 7.11
N ALA A 58 -15.27 -15.40 6.70
CA ALA A 58 -13.93 -14.93 7.05
C ALA A 58 -13.57 -13.68 6.24
N ILE A 59 -12.87 -12.74 6.87
CA ILE A 59 -12.43 -11.51 6.20
C ILE A 59 -11.26 -11.85 5.27
N VAL A 60 -11.43 -11.60 3.98
CA VAL A 60 -10.41 -11.84 2.93
C VAL A 60 -9.81 -10.56 2.37
N GLY A 61 -10.44 -9.41 2.66
CA GLY A 61 -9.98 -8.12 2.19
C GLY A 61 -10.81 -6.96 2.75
N TRP A 62 -10.51 -5.75 2.25
CA TRP A 62 -11.24 -4.53 2.59
C TRP A 62 -11.47 -3.67 1.35
N TRP A 63 -12.67 -3.15 1.23
CA TRP A 63 -13.04 -2.21 0.18
C TRP A 63 -12.58 -0.80 0.55
N HIS A 64 -11.73 -0.21 -0.30
CA HIS A 64 -11.33 1.19 -0.18
C HIS A 64 -12.30 2.09 -0.96
N PRO A 65 -13.01 3.02 -0.30
CA PRO A 65 -13.80 4.01 -0.99
C PRO A 65 -12.88 5.06 -1.61
N ASP A 66 -13.03 5.29 -2.91
CA ASP A 66 -12.24 6.27 -3.65
C ASP A 66 -13.11 7.06 -4.64
N THR A 67 -12.60 8.20 -5.10
CA THR A 67 -13.21 8.97 -6.17
C THR A 67 -12.87 8.38 -7.53
N LYS A 68 -13.76 8.54 -8.50
CA LYS A 68 -13.53 8.07 -9.87
C LYS A 68 -12.25 8.68 -10.48
N ASP A 69 -12.01 9.96 -10.25
CA ASP A 69 -10.87 10.67 -10.83
C ASP A 69 -9.53 10.17 -10.27
N HIS A 70 -9.47 9.91 -8.96
CA HIS A 70 -8.27 9.37 -8.31
C HIS A 70 -8.02 7.91 -8.73
N PHE A 71 -9.07 7.09 -8.77
CA PHE A 71 -8.97 5.72 -9.29
C PHE A 71 -8.49 5.70 -10.75
N GLU A 72 -9.04 6.56 -11.61
CA GLU A 72 -8.62 6.64 -13.02
C GLU A 72 -7.17 7.14 -13.16
N SER A 73 -6.73 8.04 -12.29
CA SER A 73 -5.33 8.50 -12.24
C SER A 73 -4.39 7.33 -11.99
N TRP A 74 -4.71 6.47 -11.02
CA TRP A 74 -3.92 5.27 -10.70
C TRP A 74 -3.99 4.20 -11.79
N ALA A 75 -5.19 3.92 -12.30
CA ALA A 75 -5.40 2.91 -13.34
C ALA A 75 -4.69 3.25 -14.65
N LYS A 76 -4.52 4.54 -14.96
CA LYS A 76 -3.81 5.03 -16.15
C LYS A 76 -2.32 5.31 -15.88
N HIS A 77 -1.88 5.21 -14.62
CA HIS A 77 -0.50 5.47 -14.26
C HIS A 77 0.43 4.40 -14.84
N ARG A 78 1.60 4.82 -15.36
CA ARG A 78 2.57 3.89 -15.97
C ARG A 78 3.30 3.00 -14.97
N VAL A 79 3.27 3.39 -13.71
CA VAL A 79 3.87 2.67 -12.59
C VAL A 79 2.75 2.04 -11.75
N PRO A 80 2.79 0.73 -11.47
CA PRO A 80 1.80 0.09 -10.63
C PRO A 80 1.81 0.70 -9.22
N HIS A 81 0.62 0.80 -8.63
CA HIS A 81 0.43 1.32 -7.28
C HIS A 81 -0.15 0.25 -6.36
N ILE A 82 0.34 0.20 -5.13
CA ILE A 82 -0.23 -0.60 -4.05
C ILE A 82 -0.84 0.31 -2.98
N LEU A 83 -1.98 -0.13 -2.43
CA LEU A 83 -2.62 0.52 -1.30
C LEU A 83 -2.29 -0.25 -0.02
N VAL A 84 -1.71 0.45 0.96
CA VAL A 84 -1.36 -0.12 2.26
C VAL A 84 -2.31 0.47 3.31
N LEU A 85 -3.18 -0.37 3.87
CA LEU A 85 -4.01 0.01 5.01
C LEU A 85 -3.28 -0.36 6.29
N HIS A 86 -3.07 0.62 7.17
CA HIS A 86 -2.39 0.43 8.45
C HIS A 86 -3.32 0.82 9.59
N ASP A 87 -3.65 -0.14 10.46
CA ASP A 87 -4.39 0.13 11.69
C ASP A 87 -3.39 0.33 12.85
N PRO A 88 -3.20 1.57 13.33
CA PRO A 88 -2.26 1.86 14.41
C PRO A 88 -2.60 1.16 15.72
N ASP A 89 -3.87 0.81 15.94
CA ASP A 89 -4.34 0.19 17.18
C ASP A 89 -4.07 -1.33 17.21
N THR A 90 -3.91 -1.94 16.02
CA THR A 90 -3.55 -3.38 15.90
C THR A 90 -2.05 -3.62 16.01
N GLY A 91 -1.25 -2.57 15.86
CA GLY A 91 0.18 -2.51 16.14
C GLY A 91 1.08 -3.35 15.21
N ILE A 92 1.86 -2.68 14.37
CA ILE A 92 3.20 -3.18 14.02
C ILE A 92 4.21 -2.43 14.90
N ARG A 93 4.64 -3.07 15.99
CA ARG A 93 5.82 -2.65 16.74
C ARG A 93 7.06 -3.19 16.02
N THR A 94 7.67 -2.40 15.15
CA THR A 94 9.01 -2.68 14.62
C THR A 94 10.04 -2.47 15.73
N GLY A 95 10.33 -3.54 16.47
CA GLY A 95 11.52 -3.63 17.32
C GLY A 95 12.73 -3.93 16.46
N CYS A 96 13.74 -3.05 16.52
CA CYS A 96 15.07 -3.26 15.96
C CYS A 96 15.75 -4.44 16.68
N ALA A 97 16.37 -5.35 15.93
CA ALA A 97 17.32 -6.34 16.42
C ALA A 97 18.64 -6.15 15.67
#